data_AF-X1F0A9-F1
#
_entry.id   AF-X1F0A9-F1
#
_cell.length_a   1.000
_cell.length_b   1.000
_cell.length_c   1.000
_cell.angle_alpha   90.00
_cell.angle_beta   90.00
_cell.angle_gamma   90.00
#
_symmetry.space_group_name_H-M   'P 1'
#
loop_
_entity.id
_entity.type
_entity.pdbx_description
1 polymer ?
#
loop_
_entity_poly.entity_id
_entity_poly.type
_entity_poly.pdbx_seq_one_letter_code
_entity_poly.pdbx_strand_id
1 'polypeptide(L)'
;MKVAIFIGSDSDYDVVKDAQAILKEFKVSFALEVTSAHRSPARTLRLIETYEEKGVEVFIAVAGKAAHLAGIVAAHTVKPVIGVPVESSSLDGLDALLSTVQMPKGVPVATMGLGKSGASNSALLAIQILSLNDSS
;
A
#
# COMPACT_ATOMS: atom_id res chain seq x y z
N MET A 1 15.65 -0.90 0.92
CA MET A 1 14.52 -0.09 0.37
C MET A 1 13.70 0.37 1.55
N LYS A 2 13.18 1.60 1.58
CA LYS A 2 12.41 2.12 2.74
C LYS A 2 10.91 1.90 2.60
N VAL A 3 10.37 1.93 1.38
CA VAL A 3 8.95 1.72 1.09
C VAL A 3 8.75 0.53 0.14
N ALA A 4 7.73 -0.29 0.35
CA ALA A 4 7.28 -1.28 -0.63
C ALA A 4 5.84 -1.00 -1.06
N ILE A 5 5.63 -0.80 -2.37
CA ILE A 5 4.32 -0.60 -2.97
C ILE A 5 3.86 -1.92 -3.58
N PHE A 6 2.75 -2.45 -3.09
CA PHE A 6 2.10 -3.64 -3.63
C PHE A 6 0.82 -3.25 -4.37
N ILE A 7 0.68 -3.74 -5.59
CA ILE A 7 -0.51 -3.53 -6.41
C ILE A 7 -1.14 -4.88 -6.81
N GLY A 8 -2.46 -4.95 -6.85
CA GLY A 8 -3.21 -6.18 -7.11
C GLY A 8 -3.16 -6.67 -8.57
N SER A 9 -2.90 -5.74 -9.48
CA SER A 9 -2.96 -5.92 -10.94
C SER A 9 -2.07 -4.91 -11.64
N ASP A 10 -1.58 -5.24 -12.84
CA ASP A 10 -0.83 -4.30 -13.70
C ASP A 10 -1.67 -3.06 -14.06
N SER A 11 -3.00 -3.22 -14.12
CA SER A 11 -3.93 -2.11 -14.36
C SER A 11 -3.87 -1.00 -13.29
N ASP A 12 -3.38 -1.32 -12.08
CA ASP A 12 -3.28 -0.38 -10.98
C ASP A 12 -1.98 0.45 -11.05
N TYR A 13 -1.11 0.18 -12.03
CA TYR A 13 0.17 0.88 -12.19
C TYR A 13 -0.03 2.40 -12.39
N ASP A 14 -1.03 2.78 -13.18
CA ASP A 14 -1.36 4.18 -13.44
C ASP A 14 -1.86 4.92 -12.19
N VAL A 15 -2.38 4.20 -11.20
CA VAL A 15 -2.81 4.78 -9.92
C VAL A 15 -1.60 5.18 -9.07
N VAL A 16 -0.55 4.35 -9.07
CA VAL A 16 0.64 4.54 -8.22
C VAL A 16 1.76 5.34 -8.88
N LYS A 17 1.59 5.77 -10.13
CA LYS A 17 2.62 6.51 -10.87
C LYS A 17 3.04 7.79 -10.14
N ASP A 18 2.08 8.56 -9.64
CA ASP A 18 2.34 9.82 -8.94
C ASP A 18 2.96 9.57 -7.56
N ALA A 19 2.54 8.50 -6.87
CA ALA A 19 3.17 8.05 -5.63
C ALA A 19 4.67 7.73 -5.82
N GLN A 20 5.01 7.01 -6.89
CA GLN A 20 6.41 6.72 -7.24
C GLN A 20 7.18 8.00 -7.57
N ALA A 21 6.57 8.96 -8.27
CA ALA A 21 7.21 10.24 -8.59
C ALA A 21 7.53 11.03 -7.32
N ILE A 22 6.59 11.10 -6.38
CA ILE A 22 6.79 11.74 -5.07
C ILE A 22 7.92 11.06 -4.29
N LEU A 23 7.93 9.73 -4.19
CA LEU A 23 9.02 9.03 -3.49
C LEU A 23 10.39 9.29 -4.14
N LYS A 24 10.46 9.38 -5.47
CA LYS A 24 11.70 9.75 -6.21
C LYS A 24 12.13 11.18 -5.91
N GLU A 25 11.20 12.13 -5.91
CA GLU A 25 11.46 13.55 -5.63
C GLU A 25 12.09 13.71 -4.24
N PHE A 26 11.54 13.02 -3.24
CA PHE A 26 12.04 13.00 -1.86
C PHE A 26 13.22 12.02 -1.66
N LYS A 27 13.73 11.40 -2.73
CA LYS A 27 14.86 10.45 -2.71
C LYS A 27 14.65 9.27 -1.76
N VAL A 28 13.40 8.88 -1.52
CA VAL A 28 13.05 7.71 -0.71
C VAL A 28 13.15 6.46 -1.58
N SER A 29 13.99 5.50 -1.18
CA SER A 29 14.10 4.22 -1.88
C SER A 29 12.81 3.40 -1.76
N PHE A 30 12.23 2.98 -2.88
CA PHE A 30 10.99 2.20 -2.88
C PHE A 30 10.99 1.06 -3.90
N ALA A 31 10.32 -0.04 -3.58
CA ALA A 31 10.06 -1.13 -4.49
C ALA A 31 8.60 -1.13 -4.94
N LEU A 32 8.33 -1.67 -6.12
CA LEU A 32 6.98 -1.86 -6.65
C LEU A 32 6.81 -3.33 -7.06
N GLU A 33 5.75 -3.96 -6.58
CA GLU A 33 5.45 -5.36 -6.82
C GLU A 33 3.99 -5.59 -7.18
N VAL A 34 3.76 -6.43 -8.18
CA VAL A 34 2.42 -6.88 -8.54
C VAL A 34 2.13 -8.18 -7.79
N THR A 35 1.23 -8.14 -6.80
CA THR A 35 0.87 -9.31 -5.98
C THR A 35 -0.60 -9.29 -5.59
N SER A 36 -1.23 -10.45 -5.48
CA SER A 36 -2.66 -10.54 -5.22
C SER A 36 -2.95 -11.29 -3.93
N ALA A 37 -3.77 -10.70 -3.08
CA ALA A 37 -4.31 -11.36 -1.90
C ALA A 37 -5.12 -12.63 -2.24
N HIS A 38 -5.81 -12.64 -3.38
CA HIS A 38 -6.69 -13.74 -3.77
C HIS A 38 -6.03 -14.71 -4.74
N ARG A 39 -5.28 -14.20 -5.74
CA ARG A 39 -4.73 -15.02 -6.82
C ARG A 39 -3.34 -15.58 -6.50
N SER A 40 -2.57 -14.90 -5.65
CA SER A 40 -1.20 -15.30 -5.31
C SER A 40 -0.85 -15.04 -3.83
N PRO A 41 -1.68 -15.50 -2.86
CA PRO A 41 -1.49 -15.20 -1.44
C PRO A 41 -0.12 -15.63 -0.92
N ALA A 42 0.35 -16.83 -1.28
CA ALA A 42 1.67 -17.31 -0.86
C ALA A 42 2.83 -16.46 -1.39
N ARG A 43 2.67 -15.81 -2.57
CA ARG A 43 3.66 -14.86 -3.09
C ARG A 43 3.63 -13.57 -2.26
N THR A 44 2.44 -13.06 -1.96
CA THR A 44 2.27 -11.87 -1.12
C THR A 44 2.97 -12.04 0.23
N LEU A 45 2.77 -13.18 0.91
CA LEU A 45 3.44 -13.46 2.19
C LEU A 45 4.97 -13.47 2.06
N ARG A 46 5.51 -14.20 1.07
CA ARG A 46 6.97 -14.23 0.83
C ARG A 46 7.54 -12.85 0.56
N LEU A 47 6.82 -12.00 -0.16
CA LEU A 47 7.28 -10.63 -0.41
C LEU A 47 7.31 -9.79 0.85
N ILE A 48 6.32 -9.90 1.74
CA ILE A 48 6.31 -9.17 3.01
C ILE A 48 7.59 -9.50 3.79
N GLU A 49 7.86 -10.78 4.02
CA GLU A 49 9.06 -11.27 4.69
C GLU A 49 10.35 -10.77 4.00
N THR A 50 10.44 -10.95 2.68
CA THR A 50 11.61 -10.53 1.89
C THR A 50 11.87 -9.03 1.99
N TYR A 51 10.82 -8.20 1.96
CA TYR A 51 10.97 -6.75 1.99
C TYR A 51 11.29 -6.23 3.39
N GLU A 52 10.76 -6.87 4.44
CA GLU A 52 11.19 -6.59 5.81
C GLU A 52 12.68 -6.88 6.01
N GLU A 53 13.17 -8.03 5.54
CA GLU A 53 14.60 -8.38 5.57
C GLU A 53 15.47 -7.37 4.80
N LYS A 54 14.93 -6.80 3.71
CA LYS A 54 15.57 -5.74 2.91
C LYS A 54 15.44 -4.33 3.53
N GLY A 55 14.94 -4.23 4.75
CA GLY A 55 14.86 -2.99 5.53
C GLY A 55 13.68 -2.08 5.18
N VAL A 56 12.59 -2.62 4.62
CA VAL A 56 11.36 -1.84 4.41
C VAL A 56 10.76 -1.44 5.75
N GLU A 57 10.34 -0.18 5.84
CA GLU A 57 9.77 0.42 7.03
C GLU A 57 8.29 0.76 6.85
N VAL A 58 7.81 0.95 5.63
CA VAL A 58 6.40 1.23 5.33
C VAL A 58 5.94 0.44 4.11
N PHE A 59 4.77 -0.18 4.20
CA PHE A 59 4.09 -0.80 3.06
C PHE A 59 2.95 0.10 2.56
N ILE A 60 2.82 0.22 1.24
CA ILE A 60 1.68 0.81 0.57
C ILE A 60 1.00 -0.30 -0.23
N ALA A 61 -0.29 -0.51 -0.02
CA ALA A 61 -1.06 -1.57 -0.67
C ALA A 61 -2.25 -0.98 -1.41
N VAL A 62 -2.30 -1.20 -2.73
CA VAL A 62 -3.30 -0.61 -3.62
C VAL A 62 -4.18 -1.71 -4.19
N ALA A 63 -5.49 -1.60 -3.99
CA ALA A 63 -6.46 -2.60 -4.44
C ALA A 63 -7.86 -2.01 -4.62
N GLY A 64 -8.62 -2.57 -5.56
CA GLY A 64 -10.04 -2.24 -5.79
C GLY A 64 -10.98 -3.38 -5.41
N LYS A 65 -12.29 -3.11 -5.48
CA LYS A 65 -13.38 -4.07 -5.18
C LYS A 65 -13.27 -4.65 -3.77
N ALA A 66 -13.20 -5.97 -3.61
CA ALA A 66 -12.88 -6.63 -2.34
C ALA A 66 -11.38 -6.44 -2.01
N ALA A 67 -11.01 -5.23 -1.59
CA ALA A 67 -9.63 -4.72 -1.52
C ALA A 67 -8.81 -5.30 -0.34
N HIS A 68 -8.66 -6.62 -0.27
CA HIS A 68 -8.04 -7.30 0.87
C HIS A 68 -6.51 -7.17 0.98
N LEU A 69 -5.83 -6.63 -0.04
CA LEU A 69 -4.37 -6.62 -0.09
C LEU A 69 -3.75 -5.90 1.13
N ALA A 70 -4.25 -4.72 1.48
CA ALA A 70 -3.75 -3.98 2.64
C ALA A 70 -3.97 -4.74 3.96
N GLY A 71 -5.16 -5.31 4.15
CA GLY A 71 -5.48 -6.10 5.34
C GLY A 71 -4.62 -7.37 5.47
N ILE A 72 -4.36 -8.07 4.36
CA ILE A 72 -3.45 -9.24 4.34
C ILE A 72 -2.03 -8.83 4.68
N VAL A 73 -1.53 -7.72 4.13
CA VAL A 73 -0.19 -7.22 4.49
C VAL A 73 -0.13 -6.88 5.97
N ALA A 74 -1.08 -6.08 6.48
CA ALA A 74 -1.14 -5.69 7.89
C ALA A 74 -1.26 -6.87 8.86
N ALA A 75 -1.91 -7.96 8.46
CA ALA A 75 -2.03 -9.16 9.28
C ALA A 75 -0.71 -9.95 9.43
N HIS A 76 0.30 -9.69 8.57
CA HIS A 76 1.54 -10.45 8.51
C HIS A 76 2.79 -9.59 8.72
N THR A 77 2.64 -8.32 9.10
CA THR A 77 3.75 -7.43 9.42
C THR A 77 3.44 -6.60 10.66
N VAL A 78 4.49 -6.21 11.38
CA VAL A 78 4.42 -5.16 12.42
C VAL A 78 4.73 -3.77 11.87
N LYS A 79 5.14 -3.67 10.59
CA LYS A 79 5.42 -2.39 9.93
C LYS A 79 4.11 -1.67 9.59
N PRO A 80 4.10 -0.33 9.59
CA PRO A 80 2.97 0.46 9.10
C PRO A 80 2.53 0.03 7.69
N VAL A 81 1.22 -0.13 7.51
CA VAL A 81 0.58 -0.44 6.23
C VAL A 81 -0.40 0.67 5.87
N ILE A 82 -0.21 1.25 4.69
CA ILE A 82 -1.07 2.27 4.11
C ILE A 82 -1.90 1.64 3.00
N GLY A 83 -3.22 1.72 3.11
CA GLY A 83 -4.15 1.18 2.12
C GLY A 83 -4.65 2.26 1.17
N VAL A 84 -4.60 1.99 -0.13
CA VAL A 84 -5.15 2.88 -1.18
C VAL A 84 -6.30 2.15 -1.90
N PRO A 85 -7.55 2.49 -1.57
CA PRO A 85 -8.70 1.94 -2.28
C PRO A 85 -8.79 2.50 -3.71
N VAL A 86 -8.99 1.63 -4.70
CA VAL A 86 -9.14 2.00 -6.11
C VAL A 86 -10.60 1.90 -6.54
N GLU A 87 -11.05 2.88 -7.32
CA GLU A 87 -12.41 2.94 -7.84
C GLU A 87 -12.75 1.71 -8.67
N SER A 88 -13.96 1.18 -8.48
CA SER A 88 -14.56 0.12 -9.29
C SER A 88 -15.73 0.70 -10.08
N SER A 89 -16.03 0.12 -11.25
CA SER A 89 -17.07 0.65 -12.15
C SER A 89 -18.50 0.54 -11.62
N SER A 90 -18.75 -0.29 -10.60
CA SER A 90 -20.11 -0.57 -10.12
C SER A 90 -20.50 0.20 -8.87
N LEU A 91 -19.52 0.57 -8.02
CA LEU A 91 -19.75 1.19 -6.71
C LEU A 91 -18.86 2.42 -6.47
N ASP A 92 -18.24 2.95 -7.52
CA ASP A 92 -17.37 4.13 -7.49
C ASP A 92 -16.30 4.09 -6.37
N GLY A 93 -15.82 2.89 -6.05
CA GLY A 93 -14.80 2.66 -5.02
C GLY A 93 -15.30 2.56 -3.59
N LEU A 94 -16.60 2.67 -3.32
CA LEU A 94 -17.15 2.49 -1.97
C LEU A 94 -16.89 1.06 -1.44
N ASP A 95 -16.94 0.07 -2.32
CA ASP A 95 -16.55 -1.32 -2.02
C ASP A 95 -15.10 -1.43 -1.58
N ALA A 96 -14.17 -0.82 -2.33
CA ALA A 96 -12.75 -0.81 -2.03
C ALA A 96 -12.47 -0.07 -0.72
N LEU A 97 -13.09 1.10 -0.53
CA LEU A 97 -12.94 1.90 0.68
C LEU A 97 -13.37 1.12 1.92
N LEU A 98 -14.59 0.58 1.93
CA LEU A 98 -15.11 -0.17 3.07
C LEU A 98 -14.31 -1.46 3.32
N SER A 99 -13.85 -2.13 2.26
CA SER A 99 -13.00 -3.33 2.37
C SER A 99 -11.60 -3.02 2.95
N THR A 100 -11.13 -1.78 2.83
CA THR A 100 -9.80 -1.37 3.29
C THR A 100 -9.85 -0.76 4.69
N VAL A 101 -10.84 0.10 4.97
CA VAL A 101 -10.88 0.92 6.21
C VAL A 101 -11.48 0.19 7.41
N GLN A 102 -12.42 -0.74 7.19
CA GLN A 102 -13.18 -1.39 8.26
C GLN A 102 -12.42 -2.57 8.88
N MET A 103 -11.15 -2.37 9.22
CA MET A 103 -10.33 -3.39 9.86
C MET A 103 -10.80 -3.67 11.29
N PRO A 104 -10.81 -4.94 11.74
CA PRO A 104 -11.11 -5.27 13.13
C PRO A 104 -10.01 -4.78 14.08
N LYS A 105 -10.33 -4.68 15.37
CA LYS A 105 -9.37 -4.33 16.42
C LYS A 105 -8.16 -5.27 16.39
N GLY A 106 -6.96 -4.68 16.35
CA GLY A 106 -5.68 -5.40 16.45
C GLY A 106 -4.85 -5.43 15.17
N VAL A 107 -5.45 -5.16 14.00
CA VAL A 107 -4.76 -5.22 12.70
C VAL A 107 -5.04 -3.93 11.92
N PRO A 108 -4.40 -2.80 12.24
CA PRO A 108 -4.74 -1.49 11.66
C PRO A 108 -4.23 -1.33 10.22
N VAL A 109 -4.96 -0.56 9.42
CA VAL A 109 -4.55 -0.06 8.10
C VAL A 109 -4.80 1.44 8.03
N ALA A 110 -3.78 2.23 7.67
CA ALA A 110 -3.94 3.66 7.42
C ALA A 110 -4.55 3.86 6.02
N THR A 111 -5.86 4.11 5.94
CA THR A 111 -6.57 4.16 4.66
C THR A 111 -6.61 5.57 4.08
N MET A 112 -6.19 5.73 2.82
CA MET A 112 -6.20 7.00 2.09
C MET A 112 -7.51 7.23 1.33
N GLY A 113 -7.63 8.38 0.68
CA GLY A 113 -8.70 8.62 -0.31
C GLY A 113 -8.65 7.65 -1.49
N LEU A 114 -9.64 7.73 -2.37
CA LEU A 114 -9.72 6.88 -3.55
C LEU A 114 -8.64 7.20 -4.59
N GLY A 115 -8.22 6.17 -5.33
CA GLY A 115 -7.50 6.29 -6.59
C GLY A 115 -6.18 7.06 -6.50
N LYS A 116 -5.92 7.87 -7.54
CA LYS A 116 -4.64 8.59 -7.72
C LYS A 116 -4.34 9.57 -6.58
N SER A 117 -5.36 10.27 -6.08
CA SER A 117 -5.18 11.20 -4.95
C SER A 117 -4.77 10.44 -3.69
N GLY A 118 -5.43 9.30 -3.43
CA GLY A 118 -5.05 8.40 -2.34
C GLY A 118 -3.63 7.86 -2.47
N ALA A 119 -3.23 7.47 -3.68
CA ALA A 119 -1.88 6.99 -3.95
C ALA A 119 -0.82 8.07 -3.67
N SER A 120 -1.02 9.30 -4.17
CA SER A 120 -0.10 10.41 -3.88
C SER A 120 0.01 10.68 -2.38
N ASN A 121 -1.13 10.71 -1.67
CA ASN A 121 -1.13 10.92 -0.23
C ASN A 121 -0.51 9.75 0.55
N SER A 122 -0.58 8.52 0.03
CA SER A 122 0.09 7.37 0.65
C SER A 122 1.61 7.52 0.65
N ALA A 123 2.19 8.06 -0.43
CA ALA A 123 3.62 8.35 -0.49
C ALA A 123 4.01 9.46 0.48
N LEU A 124 3.21 10.54 0.55
CA LEU A 124 3.46 11.64 1.50
C LEU A 124 3.35 11.18 2.95
N LEU A 125 2.35 10.35 3.29
CA LEU A 125 2.23 9.77 4.62
C LEU A 125 3.41 8.84 4.93
N ALA A 126 3.86 8.04 3.98
CA ALA A 126 5.05 7.21 4.15
C ALA A 126 6.29 8.08 4.45
N ILE A 127 6.48 9.19 3.72
CA ILE A 127 7.56 10.15 3.98
C ILE A 127 7.44 10.75 5.38
N GLN A 128 6.24 11.17 5.80
CA GLN A 128 6.02 11.70 7.16
C GLN A 128 6.38 10.67 8.24
N ILE A 129 6.02 9.39 8.05
CA ILE A 129 6.39 8.32 8.98
C ILE A 129 7.92 8.16 9.04
N LEU A 130 8.59 8.12 7.88
CA LEU A 130 10.04 7.97 7.81
C LEU A 130 10.79 9.15 8.44
N SER A 131 10.28 10.38 8.28
CA SER A 131 10.90 11.60 8.84
C SER A 131 10.96 11.63 10.37
N LEU A 132 10.22 10.74 11.06
CA LEU A 132 10.32 10.62 12.51
C LEU A 132 11.69 10.08 12.96
N ASN A 133 12.37 9.34 12.08
CA ASN A 133 13.69 8.74 12.34
C ASN A 133 14.77 9.20 11.34
N ASP A 134 14.43 10.10 10.42
CA ASP A 134 15.35 10.67 9.43
C ASP A 134 15.19 12.20 9.42
N SER A 135 16.23 12.90 9.88
CA SER A 135 16.24 14.36 10.03
C SER A 135 16.79 15.10 8.79
N SER A 136 17.05 14.38 7.69
CA SER A 136 17.65 14.92 6.47
C SER A 136 16.63 15.24 5.38
#